data_AF-A0A7Y2G7G3-F1
#
_entry.id   AF-A0A7Y2G7G3-F1
#
_cell.length_a   1.000
_cell.length_b   1.000
_cell.length_c   1.000
_cell.angle_alpha   90.00
_cell.angle_beta   90.00
_cell.angle_gamma   90.00
#
_symmetry.space_group_name_H-M   'P 1'
#
loop_
_entity.id
_entity.type
_entity.pdbx_description
1 polymer ?
#
loop_
_entity_poly.entity_id
_entity_poly.type
_entity_poly.pdbx_seq_one_letter_code
_entity_poly.pdbx_strand_id
1 'polypeptide(L)'
;MHRPAARFLRTHLLGAPALVPALTLASGPAQPVAAQPVPVEVVETDGRYQLLRDGAPYFIQGAGGSGPKDQLAAAGANCFRTWGVGPDLGDQLDEAERLGLTVVVGHWLGHERHGFDYNDVDAVAEQMDRVRRDVLAYKDHPAVLMWGIGNEMEGFGEADNAAVWSHVQAVAAMVKRLDPHHPTMTTTADIGGRRVAAIHALCPDIDIHGINSYGGLPSIPERYRKAGGTKPVVITEFGPPGTWETGKTDFGAPKELTSTQKAGVYRDAYTRGCLEAEGLCLGGFAFTWGFKMEATQTWFGMLLPNGDKTAAVDAMTELWSGAPPENLCPEIRAFGVRSGGTLQPSATIAPGETVEVALDIADPEGAPVAVQWEVRGEAAEYLTGGDAQAVPLALDGVITESSPTGATLQIPGGGIYRVYMTATDGTGGGAVANLPIKVDGPPQPVRLKLPLAVYADREPAPWAPSGWMGAHEDLEMDEECRVSPRSGDTCLKFTYANPGRWVGVVWQHPVNDWGDLPGGFDLTGAEKLTFWARSEQGGEKVDFGVGIIEEGKPHPDTLKSEKKGVKLGTEWKQYTIKLGGKDLSQVKSAFWWSLGGHGREVTLYLDDIRFE
;
A
#
# COMPACT_ATOMS: atom_id res chain seq x y z
N MET A 1 -10.64 -79.24 -14.58
CA MET A 1 -11.79 -80.17 -14.77
C MET A 1 -13.06 -79.35 -14.57
N HIS A 2 -14.10 -79.31 -15.40
CA HIS A 2 -14.42 -79.85 -16.72
C HIS A 2 -15.57 -78.95 -17.26
N ARG A 3 -15.52 -78.57 -18.54
CA ARG A 3 -16.72 -78.14 -19.30
C ARG A 3 -17.63 -79.36 -19.56
N PRO A 4 -18.88 -79.16 -20.02
CA PRO A 4 -19.18 -79.14 -21.48
C PRO A 4 -20.20 -78.02 -21.83
N ALA A 5 -20.23 -77.33 -22.98
CA ALA A 5 -19.98 -77.58 -24.41
C ALA A 5 -21.09 -78.30 -25.20
N ALA A 6 -21.42 -77.69 -26.36
CA ALA A 6 -22.15 -78.17 -27.56
C ALA A 6 -23.64 -77.73 -27.67
N ARG A 7 -24.18 -77.26 -28.81
CA ARG A 7 -23.94 -77.60 -30.24
C ARG A 7 -24.39 -76.43 -31.17
N PHE A 8 -23.55 -75.89 -32.08
CA PHE A 8 -23.46 -76.12 -33.57
C PHE A 8 -24.60 -75.47 -34.41
N LEU A 9 -24.51 -75.01 -35.67
CA LEU A 9 -23.57 -75.07 -36.81
C LEU A 9 -23.99 -73.98 -37.86
N ARG A 10 -23.02 -73.31 -38.54
CA ARG A 10 -22.89 -72.85 -39.96
C ARG A 10 -24.15 -72.53 -40.84
N THR A 11 -24.20 -71.65 -41.85
CA THR A 11 -23.22 -71.21 -42.87
C THR A 11 -23.79 -70.03 -43.72
N HIS A 12 -22.90 -69.16 -44.22
CA HIS A 12 -22.89 -68.20 -45.36
C HIS A 12 -24.16 -67.74 -46.11
N LEU A 13 -24.25 -66.42 -46.33
CA LEU A 13 -24.40 -65.83 -47.68
C LEU A 13 -24.01 -64.34 -47.71
N LEU A 14 -23.39 -63.96 -48.83
CA LEU A 14 -22.77 -62.68 -49.15
C LEU A 14 -23.78 -61.53 -49.26
N GLY A 15 -23.40 -60.35 -48.76
CA GLY A 15 -24.02 -59.06 -49.08
C GLY A 15 -22.95 -57.97 -49.07
N ALA A 16 -22.73 -57.33 -50.22
CA ALA A 16 -21.78 -56.23 -50.40
C ALA A 16 -22.14 -55.03 -49.49
N PRO A 17 -21.17 -54.32 -48.89
CA PRO A 17 -21.48 -53.10 -48.16
C PRO A 17 -21.67 -51.95 -49.16
N ALA A 18 -22.83 -51.31 -49.08
CA ALA A 18 -23.10 -50.05 -49.74
C ALA A 18 -22.17 -48.95 -49.18
N LEU A 19 -21.57 -48.16 -50.07
CA LEU A 19 -20.89 -46.92 -49.70
C LEU A 19 -21.89 -45.98 -49.02
N VAL A 20 -21.63 -45.65 -47.75
CA VAL A 20 -22.20 -44.47 -47.08
C VAL A 20 -21.16 -43.36 -47.19
N PRO A 21 -21.48 -42.18 -47.73
CA PRO A 21 -20.52 -41.09 -47.81
C PRO A 21 -20.26 -40.55 -46.40
N ALA A 22 -18.98 -40.51 -46.02
CA ALA A 22 -18.53 -39.85 -44.80
C ALA A 22 -18.79 -38.34 -44.94
N LEU A 23 -19.75 -37.82 -44.16
CA LEU A 23 -19.91 -36.39 -43.95
C LEU A 23 -18.78 -35.94 -43.01
N THR A 24 -17.70 -35.43 -43.57
CA THR A 24 -16.71 -34.67 -42.81
C THR A 24 -17.32 -33.34 -42.39
N LEU A 25 -17.80 -33.27 -41.15
CA LEU A 25 -18.09 -32.01 -40.46
C LEU A 25 -16.75 -31.31 -40.23
N ALA A 26 -16.44 -30.35 -41.09
CA ALA A 26 -15.35 -29.40 -40.86
C ALA A 26 -15.74 -28.51 -39.68
N SER A 27 -15.17 -28.79 -38.50
CA SER A 27 -15.18 -27.86 -37.37
C SER A 27 -14.32 -26.66 -37.73
N GLY A 28 -14.95 -25.57 -38.18
CA GLY A 28 -14.28 -24.27 -38.29
C GLY A 28 -13.82 -23.78 -36.91
N PRO A 29 -12.82 -22.89 -36.84
CA PRO A 29 -12.41 -22.27 -35.59
C PRO A 29 -13.61 -21.55 -34.98
N ALA A 30 -13.93 -21.85 -33.72
CA ALA A 30 -14.94 -21.12 -32.96
C ALA A 30 -14.54 -19.64 -32.94
N GLN A 31 -15.41 -18.76 -33.45
CA GLN A 31 -15.23 -17.33 -33.24
C GLN A 31 -15.36 -17.07 -31.73
N PRO A 32 -14.50 -16.21 -31.13
CA PRO A 32 -14.68 -15.81 -29.75
C PRO A 32 -16.07 -15.18 -29.62
N VAL A 33 -16.90 -15.76 -28.74
CA VAL A 33 -18.18 -15.17 -28.37
C VAL A 33 -17.85 -13.82 -27.74
N ALA A 34 -18.34 -12.72 -28.31
CA ALA A 34 -18.18 -11.41 -27.70
C ALA A 34 -18.78 -11.45 -26.29
N ALA A 35 -18.01 -11.02 -25.29
CA ALA A 35 -18.49 -10.83 -23.94
C ALA A 35 -19.77 -9.99 -23.96
N GLN A 36 -20.80 -10.40 -23.23
CA GLN A 36 -22.03 -9.62 -23.07
C GLN A 36 -22.08 -9.03 -21.67
N PRO A 37 -22.52 -7.77 -21.52
CA PRO A 37 -22.68 -7.16 -20.21
C PRO A 37 -23.70 -7.94 -19.38
N VAL A 38 -23.44 -8.07 -18.08
CA VAL A 38 -24.42 -8.61 -17.13
C VAL A 38 -25.13 -7.43 -16.47
N PRO A 39 -26.43 -7.19 -16.72
CA PRO A 39 -27.11 -6.01 -16.21
C PRO A 39 -27.10 -5.94 -14.68
N VAL A 40 -26.85 -4.74 -14.16
CA VAL A 40 -26.87 -4.39 -12.75
C VAL A 40 -27.85 -3.24 -12.54
N GLU A 41 -28.81 -3.43 -11.65
CA GLU A 41 -29.92 -2.48 -11.43
C GLU A 41 -30.06 -2.13 -9.96
N VAL A 42 -30.28 -0.85 -9.67
CA VAL A 42 -30.72 -0.39 -8.35
C VAL A 42 -32.23 -0.30 -8.38
N VAL A 43 -32.90 -1.15 -7.59
CA VAL A 43 -34.36 -1.18 -7.48
C VAL A 43 -34.79 -0.58 -6.15
N GLU A 44 -35.74 0.35 -6.21
CA GLU A 44 -36.44 0.88 -5.03
C GLU A 44 -37.82 0.22 -4.91
N THR A 45 -38.20 -0.23 -3.72
CA THR A 45 -39.57 -0.64 -3.38
C THR A 45 -39.91 -0.16 -1.98
N ASP A 46 -40.97 0.65 -1.87
CA ASP A 46 -41.45 1.22 -0.60
C ASP A 46 -40.35 1.93 0.22
N GLY A 47 -39.48 2.71 -0.44
CA GLY A 47 -38.38 3.43 0.21
C GLY A 47 -37.19 2.56 0.62
N ARG A 48 -37.16 1.29 0.22
CA ARG A 48 -36.03 0.37 0.41
C ARG A 48 -35.33 0.07 -0.91
N TYR A 49 -34.02 0.02 -0.88
CA TYR A 49 -33.17 -0.26 -2.04
C TYR A 49 -32.62 -1.68 -2.03
N GLN A 50 -32.47 -2.26 -3.22
CA GLN A 50 -31.76 -3.50 -3.47
C GLN A 50 -30.96 -3.38 -4.78
N LEU A 51 -29.75 -3.93 -4.79
CA LEU A 51 -28.97 -4.09 -6.01
C LEU A 51 -29.28 -5.46 -6.60
N LEU A 52 -29.59 -5.50 -7.89
CA LEU A 52 -29.80 -6.72 -8.65
C LEU A 52 -28.68 -6.89 -9.66
N ARG A 53 -28.22 -8.11 -9.88
CA ARG A 53 -27.32 -8.50 -10.97
C ARG A 53 -27.95 -9.66 -11.72
N ASP A 54 -28.18 -9.51 -13.02
CA ASP A 54 -28.97 -10.44 -13.83
C ASP A 54 -30.36 -10.74 -13.22
N GLY A 55 -30.99 -9.71 -12.64
CA GLY A 55 -32.29 -9.82 -11.96
C GLY A 55 -32.26 -10.53 -10.59
N ALA A 56 -31.12 -11.05 -10.13
CA ALA A 56 -30.99 -11.67 -8.82
C ALA A 56 -30.44 -10.68 -7.77
N PRO A 57 -30.90 -10.73 -6.50
CA PRO A 57 -30.34 -9.91 -5.43
C PRO A 57 -28.83 -10.07 -5.29
N TYR A 58 -28.12 -8.94 -5.17
CA TYR A 58 -26.68 -8.88 -5.09
C TYR A 58 -26.25 -7.96 -3.94
N PHE A 59 -25.83 -8.53 -2.81
CA PHE A 59 -25.25 -7.75 -1.72
C PHE A 59 -23.73 -7.74 -1.84
N ILE A 60 -23.11 -6.56 -1.75
CA ILE A 60 -21.67 -6.41 -1.96
C ILE A 60 -20.91 -6.89 -0.72
N GLN A 61 -20.20 -8.00 -0.88
CA GLN A 61 -19.26 -8.57 0.08
C GLN A 61 -17.87 -8.35 -0.47
N GLY A 62 -17.37 -7.12 -0.35
CA GLY A 62 -16.19 -6.68 -1.08
C GLY A 62 -14.98 -6.34 -0.22
N ALA A 63 -13.85 -6.16 -0.88
CA ALA A 63 -12.67 -5.54 -0.30
C ALA A 63 -11.94 -4.64 -1.30
N GLY A 64 -11.26 -3.60 -0.81
CA GLY A 64 -10.42 -2.72 -1.59
C GLY A 64 -8.94 -2.94 -1.25
N GLY A 65 -8.08 -3.10 -2.26
CA GLY A 65 -6.65 -3.29 -2.06
C GLY A 65 -5.98 -4.16 -3.12
N SER A 66 -4.66 -4.26 -3.04
CA SER A 66 -3.80 -4.93 -4.02
C SER A 66 -3.48 -6.39 -3.69
N GLY A 67 -4.02 -6.95 -2.60
CA GLY A 67 -3.79 -8.34 -2.21
C GLY A 67 -4.33 -9.37 -3.23
N PRO A 68 -3.93 -10.66 -3.08
CA PRO A 68 -4.30 -11.74 -4.00
C PRO A 68 -5.83 -11.94 -4.07
N LYS A 69 -6.36 -12.04 -5.29
CA LYS A 69 -7.82 -12.12 -5.54
C LYS A 69 -8.38 -13.52 -5.32
N ASP A 70 -7.58 -14.55 -5.53
CA ASP A 70 -7.92 -15.94 -5.23
C ASP A 70 -8.14 -16.14 -3.71
N GLN A 71 -7.27 -15.56 -2.88
CA GLN A 71 -7.43 -15.54 -1.43
C GLN A 71 -8.69 -14.74 -1.02
N LEU A 72 -9.01 -13.64 -1.72
CA LEU A 72 -10.22 -12.86 -1.46
C LEU A 72 -11.49 -13.67 -1.75
N ALA A 73 -11.55 -14.33 -2.91
CA ALA A 73 -12.66 -15.20 -3.29
C ALA A 73 -12.79 -16.38 -2.31
N ALA A 74 -11.67 -16.99 -1.89
CA ALA A 74 -11.66 -18.08 -0.91
C ALA A 74 -12.19 -17.64 0.48
N ALA A 75 -12.03 -16.37 0.84
CA ALA A 75 -12.63 -15.78 2.05
C ALA A 75 -14.15 -15.56 1.92
N GLY A 76 -14.77 -15.83 0.76
CA GLY A 76 -16.21 -15.67 0.54
C GLY A 76 -16.62 -14.29 0.04
N ALA A 77 -15.68 -13.40 -0.27
CA ALA A 77 -16.01 -12.15 -0.95
C ALA A 77 -16.50 -12.40 -2.39
N ASN A 78 -17.33 -11.50 -2.90
CA ASN A 78 -17.90 -11.55 -4.25
C ASN A 78 -17.49 -10.35 -5.12
N CYS A 79 -16.78 -9.37 -4.57
CA CYS A 79 -16.47 -8.13 -5.27
C CYS A 79 -15.13 -7.53 -4.82
N PHE A 80 -14.45 -6.81 -5.71
CA PHE A 80 -13.40 -5.87 -5.30
C PHE A 80 -13.56 -4.51 -5.98
N ARG A 81 -12.92 -3.50 -5.39
CA ARG A 81 -12.97 -2.12 -5.88
C ARG A 81 -11.60 -1.68 -6.37
N THR A 82 -11.58 -0.99 -7.51
CA THR A 82 -10.43 -0.22 -7.99
C THR A 82 -10.67 1.28 -7.79
N TRP A 83 -9.61 2.08 -7.75
CA TRP A 83 -9.70 3.55 -7.66
C TRP A 83 -9.53 4.23 -9.01
N GLY A 84 -8.95 3.53 -9.98
CA GLY A 84 -8.63 4.05 -11.31
C GLY A 84 -8.55 2.92 -12.34
N VAL A 85 -8.42 3.33 -13.60
CA VAL A 85 -8.23 2.44 -14.75
C VAL A 85 -6.75 2.45 -15.12
N GLY A 86 -6.06 1.35 -14.81
CA GLY A 86 -4.68 1.10 -15.18
C GLY A 86 -4.56 0.26 -16.46
N PRO A 87 -3.34 0.07 -16.98
CA PRO A 87 -3.09 -0.81 -18.14
C PRO A 87 -3.44 -2.28 -17.87
N ASP A 88 -3.55 -2.66 -16.60
CA ASP A 88 -3.84 -4.00 -16.11
C ASP A 88 -5.33 -4.24 -15.78
N LEU A 89 -6.22 -3.26 -15.99
CA LEU A 89 -7.65 -3.44 -15.67
C LEU A 89 -8.28 -4.62 -16.42
N GLY A 90 -7.94 -4.82 -17.70
CA GLY A 90 -8.43 -5.97 -18.47
C GLY A 90 -8.08 -7.30 -17.80
N ASP A 91 -6.82 -7.46 -17.39
CA ASP A 91 -6.35 -8.66 -16.69
C ASP A 91 -7.05 -8.82 -15.32
N GLN A 92 -7.28 -7.73 -14.59
CA GLN A 92 -8.03 -7.75 -13.33
C GLN A 92 -9.49 -8.18 -13.52
N LEU A 93 -10.14 -7.74 -14.62
CA LEU A 93 -11.52 -8.12 -14.95
C LEU A 93 -11.61 -9.59 -15.36
N ASP A 94 -10.68 -10.08 -16.18
CA ASP A 94 -10.59 -11.49 -16.58
C ASP A 94 -10.33 -12.39 -15.36
N GLU A 95 -9.45 -11.96 -14.45
CA GLU A 95 -9.21 -12.65 -13.18
C GLU A 95 -10.47 -12.67 -12.29
N ALA A 96 -11.18 -11.54 -12.20
CA ALA A 96 -12.41 -11.44 -11.45
C ALA A 96 -13.45 -12.45 -11.97
N GLU A 97 -13.69 -12.47 -13.28
CA GLU A 97 -14.61 -13.42 -13.91
C GLU A 97 -14.22 -14.87 -13.61
N ARG A 98 -12.94 -15.22 -13.78
CA ARG A 98 -12.41 -16.56 -13.50
C ARG A 98 -12.64 -17.00 -12.04
N LEU A 99 -12.59 -16.06 -11.10
CA LEU A 99 -12.78 -16.30 -9.67
C LEU A 99 -14.23 -16.17 -9.21
N GLY A 100 -15.15 -15.78 -10.11
CA GLY A 100 -16.55 -15.50 -9.75
C GLY A 100 -16.73 -14.20 -8.97
N LEU A 101 -15.76 -13.28 -9.06
CA LEU A 101 -15.82 -11.94 -8.49
C LEU A 101 -16.39 -10.93 -9.50
N THR A 102 -16.90 -9.83 -8.97
CA THR A 102 -17.22 -8.63 -9.75
C THR A 102 -16.33 -7.45 -9.33
N VAL A 103 -16.36 -6.37 -10.12
CA VAL A 103 -15.47 -5.22 -9.96
C VAL A 103 -16.27 -3.92 -9.98
N VAL A 104 -16.10 -3.12 -8.93
CA VAL A 104 -16.41 -1.68 -8.99
C VAL A 104 -15.23 -0.99 -9.66
N VAL A 105 -15.41 -0.58 -10.91
CA VAL A 105 -14.35 0.06 -11.68
C VAL A 105 -14.32 1.54 -11.34
N GLY A 106 -13.32 1.95 -10.56
CA GLY A 106 -13.11 3.34 -10.20
C GLY A 106 -12.44 4.13 -11.32
N HIS A 107 -12.83 5.40 -11.43
CA HIS A 107 -12.17 6.39 -12.27
C HIS A 107 -11.60 7.49 -11.39
N TRP A 108 -10.26 7.56 -11.35
CA TRP A 108 -9.55 8.62 -10.66
C TRP A 108 -9.76 9.94 -11.39
N LEU A 109 -10.27 10.93 -10.66
CA LEU A 109 -10.44 12.29 -11.15
C LEU A 109 -9.37 13.19 -10.49
N GLY A 110 -8.97 14.25 -11.20
CA GLY A 110 -8.01 15.22 -10.68
C GLY A 110 -8.51 15.88 -9.40
N HIS A 111 -7.69 15.88 -8.36
CA HIS A 111 -7.99 16.53 -7.09
C HIS A 111 -7.43 17.95 -7.06
N GLU A 112 -8.22 18.90 -6.56
CA GLU A 112 -7.75 20.27 -6.34
C GLU A 112 -6.56 20.31 -5.36
N ARG A 113 -6.56 19.44 -4.34
CA ARG A 113 -5.43 19.32 -3.39
C ARG A 113 -4.12 18.88 -4.05
N HIS A 114 -4.18 18.27 -5.24
CA HIS A 114 -3.02 17.88 -6.03
C HIS A 114 -2.76 18.86 -7.19
N GLY A 115 -3.41 20.03 -7.21
CA GLY A 115 -3.19 21.08 -8.18
C GLY A 115 -4.08 21.02 -9.43
N PHE A 116 -5.09 20.14 -9.51
CA PHE A 116 -6.01 20.12 -10.65
C PHE A 116 -6.98 21.32 -10.60
N ASP A 117 -7.03 22.11 -11.67
CA ASP A 117 -7.94 23.26 -11.79
C ASP A 117 -9.19 22.89 -12.59
N TYR A 118 -10.35 22.88 -11.92
CA TYR A 118 -11.64 22.62 -12.58
C TYR A 118 -12.14 23.78 -13.46
N ASN A 119 -11.42 24.89 -13.53
CA ASN A 119 -11.64 25.96 -14.51
C ASN A 119 -10.80 25.78 -15.79
N ASP A 120 -9.84 24.86 -15.79
CA ASP A 120 -9.10 24.48 -17.01
C ASP A 120 -9.98 23.56 -17.86
N VAL A 121 -10.55 24.14 -18.91
CA VAL A 121 -11.48 23.46 -19.81
C VAL A 121 -10.83 22.31 -20.57
N ASP A 122 -9.54 22.40 -20.89
CA ASP A 122 -8.82 21.39 -21.65
C ASP A 122 -8.50 20.20 -20.73
N ALA A 123 -8.03 20.45 -19.51
CA ALA A 123 -7.77 19.40 -18.51
C ALA A 123 -9.06 18.64 -18.13
N VAL A 124 -10.16 19.37 -17.94
CA VAL A 124 -11.49 18.79 -17.65
C VAL A 124 -12.01 17.96 -18.83
N ALA A 125 -11.81 18.42 -20.08
CA ALA A 125 -12.20 17.69 -21.27
C ALA A 125 -11.38 16.42 -21.47
N GLU A 126 -10.05 16.48 -21.26
CA GLU A 126 -9.17 15.32 -21.35
C GLU A 126 -9.56 14.24 -20.34
N GLN A 127 -9.90 14.64 -19.12
CA GLN A 127 -10.41 13.73 -18.10
C GLN A 127 -11.72 13.06 -18.51
N MET A 128 -12.68 13.81 -19.06
CA MET A 128 -13.93 13.26 -19.60
C MET A 128 -13.66 12.24 -20.72
N ASP A 129 -12.76 12.57 -21.64
CA ASP A 129 -12.42 11.71 -22.78
C ASP A 129 -11.69 10.43 -22.35
N ARG A 130 -10.87 10.50 -21.29
CA ARG A 130 -10.27 9.31 -20.67
C ARG A 130 -11.35 8.37 -20.16
N VAL A 131 -12.24 8.85 -19.29
CA VAL A 131 -13.34 8.03 -18.73
C VAL A 131 -14.22 7.46 -19.84
N ARG A 132 -14.52 8.25 -20.89
CA ARG A 132 -15.28 7.78 -22.05
C ARG A 132 -14.62 6.58 -22.74
N ARG A 133 -13.30 6.63 -22.96
CA ARG A 133 -12.56 5.53 -23.59
C ARG A 133 -12.59 4.29 -22.72
N ASP A 134 -12.39 4.45 -21.42
CA ASP A 134 -12.39 3.35 -20.47
C ASP A 134 -13.75 2.64 -20.43
N VAL A 135 -14.84 3.40 -20.34
CA VAL A 135 -16.21 2.84 -20.36
C VAL A 135 -16.50 2.10 -21.66
N LEU A 136 -16.15 2.69 -22.82
CA LEU A 136 -16.35 2.02 -24.11
C LEU A 136 -15.54 0.73 -24.25
N ALA A 137 -14.37 0.66 -23.61
CA ALA A 137 -13.50 -0.51 -23.65
C ALA A 137 -14.04 -1.66 -22.78
N TYR A 138 -14.61 -1.36 -21.60
CA TYR A 138 -14.88 -2.38 -20.58
C TYR A 138 -16.35 -2.60 -20.23
N LYS A 139 -17.29 -1.75 -20.69
CA LYS A 139 -18.73 -1.87 -20.35
C LYS A 139 -19.37 -3.21 -20.65
N ASP A 140 -18.84 -3.97 -21.61
CA ASP A 140 -19.41 -5.26 -22.02
C ASP A 140 -18.76 -6.44 -21.27
N HIS A 141 -17.81 -6.19 -20.36
CA HIS A 141 -17.13 -7.22 -19.59
C HIS A 141 -18.02 -7.73 -18.43
N PRO A 142 -18.27 -9.05 -18.29
CA PRO A 142 -19.25 -9.58 -17.35
C PRO A 142 -18.89 -9.36 -15.87
N ALA A 143 -17.61 -9.19 -15.56
CA ALA A 143 -17.16 -8.86 -14.20
C ALA A 143 -17.44 -7.41 -13.76
N VAL A 144 -17.78 -6.48 -14.66
CA VAL A 144 -18.11 -5.10 -14.25
C VAL A 144 -19.40 -5.12 -13.41
N LEU A 145 -19.35 -4.51 -12.22
CA LEU A 145 -20.52 -4.35 -11.36
C LEU A 145 -21.11 -2.95 -11.51
N MET A 146 -20.28 -1.92 -11.43
CA MET A 146 -20.67 -0.51 -11.50
C MET A 146 -19.47 0.41 -11.70
N TRP A 147 -19.74 1.65 -12.05
CA TRP A 147 -18.73 2.67 -12.32
C TRP A 147 -18.57 3.64 -11.15
N GLY A 148 -17.40 3.62 -10.51
CA GLY A 148 -17.00 4.62 -9.51
C GLY A 148 -16.44 5.86 -10.19
N ILE A 149 -17.00 7.03 -9.91
CA ILE A 149 -16.66 8.31 -10.54
C ILE A 149 -16.11 9.23 -9.46
N GLY A 150 -14.78 9.32 -9.38
CA GLY A 150 -14.08 10.05 -8.34
C GLY A 150 -14.11 9.35 -6.97
N ASN A 151 -13.14 9.72 -6.14
CA ASN A 151 -13.00 9.22 -4.77
C ASN A 151 -12.61 10.39 -3.87
N GLU A 152 -13.46 10.75 -2.91
CA GLU A 152 -13.19 11.85 -1.96
C GLU A 152 -12.92 13.18 -2.68
N MET A 153 -13.79 13.50 -3.65
CA MET A 153 -13.63 14.68 -4.51
C MET A 153 -13.97 15.99 -3.81
N GLU A 154 -14.56 15.94 -2.61
CA GLU A 154 -14.88 17.14 -1.87
C GLU A 154 -13.65 18.00 -1.54
N GLY A 155 -13.84 19.31 -1.51
CA GLY A 155 -12.84 20.23 -0.96
C GLY A 155 -12.73 20.10 0.56
N PHE A 156 -11.54 20.37 1.12
CA PHE A 156 -11.31 20.40 2.57
C PHE A 156 -11.75 21.71 3.24
N GLY A 157 -12.02 22.76 2.47
CA GLY A 157 -12.47 24.06 2.96
C GLY A 157 -13.98 24.13 3.26
N GLU A 158 -14.41 25.17 3.99
CA GLU A 158 -15.83 25.40 4.32
C GLU A 158 -16.74 25.56 3.09
N ALA A 159 -16.17 25.91 1.93
CA ALA A 159 -16.86 26.05 0.66
C ALA A 159 -16.47 24.91 -0.30
N ASP A 160 -17.26 23.85 -0.28
CA ASP A 160 -17.24 22.79 -1.29
C ASP A 160 -17.38 23.38 -2.72
N ASN A 161 -16.45 23.05 -3.63
CA ASN A 161 -16.40 23.61 -4.99
C ASN A 161 -17.45 22.94 -5.89
N ALA A 162 -18.49 23.69 -6.25
CA ALA A 162 -19.56 23.19 -7.10
C ALA A 162 -19.10 22.77 -8.51
N ALA A 163 -17.98 23.29 -9.01
CA ALA A 163 -17.42 22.89 -10.31
C ALA A 163 -16.99 21.42 -10.31
N VAL A 164 -16.44 20.92 -9.19
CA VAL A 164 -16.05 19.53 -9.02
C VAL A 164 -17.27 18.61 -9.16
N TRP A 165 -18.32 18.88 -8.38
CA TRP A 165 -19.56 18.09 -8.45
C TRP A 165 -20.28 18.21 -9.78
N SER A 166 -20.24 19.38 -10.42
CA SER A 166 -20.78 19.57 -11.78
C SER A 166 -20.03 18.70 -12.79
N HIS A 167 -18.71 18.54 -12.64
CA HIS A 167 -17.93 17.65 -13.48
C HIS A 167 -18.23 16.17 -13.18
N VAL A 168 -18.26 15.76 -11.90
CA VAL A 168 -18.68 14.40 -11.50
C VAL A 168 -20.02 14.03 -12.12
N GLN A 169 -21.00 14.93 -12.02
CA GLN A 169 -22.30 14.77 -12.66
C GLN A 169 -22.22 14.66 -14.19
N ALA A 170 -21.44 15.51 -14.85
CA ALA A 170 -21.27 15.45 -16.30
C ALA A 170 -20.67 14.11 -16.75
N VAL A 171 -19.70 13.59 -15.99
CA VAL A 171 -19.12 12.25 -16.23
C VAL A 171 -20.19 11.19 -16.01
N ALA A 172 -20.93 11.21 -14.91
CA ALA A 172 -21.99 10.24 -14.62
C ALA A 172 -23.05 10.19 -15.73
N ALA A 173 -23.54 11.35 -16.17
CA ALA A 173 -24.49 11.45 -17.27
C ALA A 173 -23.92 10.89 -18.59
N MET A 174 -22.62 11.04 -18.84
CA MET A 174 -21.94 10.48 -19.99
C MET A 174 -21.85 8.96 -19.90
N VAL A 175 -21.43 8.41 -18.75
CA VAL A 175 -21.35 6.97 -18.50
C VAL A 175 -22.71 6.31 -18.72
N LYS A 176 -23.79 6.83 -18.13
CA LYS A 176 -25.15 6.25 -18.27
C LYS A 176 -25.66 6.22 -19.72
N ARG A 177 -25.22 7.15 -20.58
CA ARG A 177 -25.57 7.12 -22.01
C ARG A 177 -24.80 6.06 -22.78
N LEU A 178 -23.55 5.79 -22.40
CA LEU A 178 -22.69 4.82 -23.07
C LEU A 178 -22.95 3.39 -22.58
N ASP A 179 -23.28 3.26 -21.31
CA ASP A 179 -23.52 2.00 -20.62
C ASP A 179 -24.80 2.09 -19.77
N PRO A 180 -25.95 1.67 -20.33
CA PRO A 180 -27.20 1.61 -19.58
C PRO A 180 -27.31 0.36 -18.69
N HIS A 181 -26.32 -0.54 -18.71
CA HIS A 181 -26.38 -1.82 -17.99
C HIS A 181 -25.79 -1.76 -16.59
N HIS A 182 -25.00 -0.73 -16.25
CA HIS A 182 -24.34 -0.63 -14.96
C HIS A 182 -24.62 0.74 -14.29
N PRO A 183 -24.85 0.77 -12.97
CA PRO A 183 -25.10 2.01 -12.25
C PRO A 183 -23.82 2.82 -12.06
N THR A 184 -24.00 4.09 -11.71
CA THR A 184 -22.90 5.01 -11.36
C THR A 184 -22.86 5.27 -9.85
N MET A 185 -21.65 5.46 -9.33
CA MET A 185 -21.41 5.78 -7.92
C MET A 185 -20.35 6.88 -7.81
N THR A 186 -20.47 7.79 -6.87
CA THR A 186 -19.36 8.68 -6.45
C THR A 186 -19.10 8.52 -4.97
N THR A 187 -17.85 8.70 -4.55
CA THR A 187 -17.41 8.39 -3.18
C THR A 187 -16.97 9.65 -2.43
N THR A 188 -17.37 9.79 -1.16
CA THR A 188 -16.91 10.86 -0.24
C THR A 188 -16.21 10.31 1.00
N ALA A 189 -15.36 11.12 1.64
CA ALA A 189 -14.81 10.83 2.94
C ALA A 189 -15.86 11.14 4.03
N ASP A 190 -16.47 10.10 4.58
CA ASP A 190 -17.63 10.17 5.47
C ASP A 190 -18.74 11.08 4.87
N ILE A 191 -19.57 11.70 5.71
CA ILE A 191 -20.74 12.49 5.32
C ILE A 191 -20.75 13.90 5.93
N GLY A 192 -19.60 14.38 6.41
CA GLY A 192 -19.48 15.70 7.04
C GLY A 192 -19.76 16.87 6.09
N GLY A 193 -20.08 18.05 6.63
CA GLY A 193 -20.27 19.26 5.84
C GLY A 193 -21.46 19.19 4.89
N ARG A 194 -21.27 19.60 3.63
CA ARG A 194 -22.33 19.63 2.59
C ARG A 194 -22.36 18.40 1.67
N ARG A 195 -21.51 17.39 1.90
CA ARG A 195 -21.32 16.23 1.02
C ARG A 195 -22.62 15.57 0.57
N VAL A 196 -23.48 15.19 1.53
CA VAL A 196 -24.78 14.57 1.22
C VAL A 196 -25.65 15.49 0.39
N ALA A 197 -25.81 16.76 0.81
CA ALA A 197 -26.61 17.73 0.07
C ALA A 197 -26.07 18.00 -1.35
N ALA A 198 -24.75 18.10 -1.51
CA ALA A 198 -24.09 18.36 -2.79
C ALA A 198 -24.35 17.23 -3.79
N ILE A 199 -24.15 15.97 -3.39
CA ILE A 199 -24.42 14.82 -4.26
C ILE A 199 -25.90 14.78 -4.68
N HIS A 200 -26.81 15.01 -3.75
CA HIS A 200 -28.24 14.94 -4.05
C HIS A 200 -28.73 16.10 -4.92
N ALA A 201 -28.15 17.29 -4.77
CA ALA A 201 -28.56 18.47 -5.52
C ALA A 201 -27.85 18.62 -6.88
N LEU A 202 -26.57 18.23 -6.95
CA LEU A 202 -25.71 18.51 -8.09
C LEU A 202 -25.41 17.27 -8.95
N CYS A 203 -25.61 16.06 -8.41
CA CYS A 203 -25.27 14.80 -9.09
C CYS A 203 -26.50 13.88 -9.30
N PRO A 204 -27.53 14.29 -10.04
CA PRO A 204 -28.72 13.47 -10.27
C PRO A 204 -28.45 12.14 -10.98
N ASP A 205 -27.43 12.06 -11.85
CA ASP A 205 -27.06 10.84 -12.59
C ASP A 205 -26.11 9.94 -11.81
N ILE A 206 -25.79 10.25 -10.54
CA ILE A 206 -25.18 9.29 -9.62
C ILE A 206 -26.27 8.44 -8.99
N ASP A 207 -26.26 7.12 -9.21
CA ASP A 207 -27.28 6.22 -8.67
C ASP A 207 -27.04 5.91 -7.18
N ILE A 208 -25.77 5.77 -6.79
CA ILE A 208 -25.34 5.31 -5.46
C ILE A 208 -24.38 6.31 -4.82
N HIS A 209 -24.54 6.59 -3.53
CA HIS A 209 -23.55 7.35 -2.76
C HIS A 209 -22.56 6.38 -2.07
N GLY A 210 -21.33 6.35 -2.56
CA GLY A 210 -20.20 5.67 -1.93
C GLY A 210 -19.68 6.45 -0.72
N ILE A 211 -19.44 5.76 0.40
CA ILE A 211 -18.96 6.40 1.63
C ILE A 211 -17.74 5.64 2.16
N ASN A 212 -16.60 6.33 2.23
CA ASN A 212 -15.44 5.87 2.98
C ASN A 212 -15.66 6.23 4.46
N SER A 213 -15.82 5.25 5.35
CA SER A 213 -16.00 5.51 6.79
C SER A 213 -15.36 4.40 7.61
N TYR A 214 -14.55 4.82 8.58
CA TYR A 214 -13.73 3.94 9.41
C TYR A 214 -14.36 3.79 10.79
N GLY A 215 -13.85 4.50 11.81
CA GLY A 215 -14.43 4.47 13.16
C GLY A 215 -15.88 4.95 13.22
N GLY A 216 -16.27 5.84 12.30
CA GLY A 216 -17.62 6.38 12.18
C GLY A 216 -18.68 5.46 11.56
N LEU A 217 -18.30 4.34 10.94
CA LEU A 217 -19.21 3.52 10.12
C LEU A 217 -20.46 3.02 10.86
N PRO A 218 -20.40 2.50 12.10
CA PRO A 218 -21.58 1.97 12.78
C PRO A 218 -22.74 2.96 12.96
N SER A 219 -22.48 4.27 12.78
CA SER A 219 -23.48 5.34 12.89
C SER A 219 -23.89 5.96 11.55
N ILE A 220 -23.26 5.58 10.43
CA ILE A 220 -23.53 6.15 9.10
C ILE A 220 -25.00 6.04 8.70
N PRO A 221 -25.68 4.87 8.83
CA PRO A 221 -27.07 4.73 8.37
C PRO A 221 -28.02 5.79 8.96
N GLU A 222 -27.92 6.02 10.29
CA GLU A 222 -28.74 7.01 10.98
C GLU A 222 -28.34 8.45 10.59
N ARG A 223 -27.04 8.76 10.65
CA ARG A 223 -26.55 10.12 10.36
C ARG A 223 -26.82 10.52 8.92
N TYR A 224 -26.70 9.59 7.97
CA TYR A 224 -26.96 9.81 6.56
C TYR A 224 -28.42 10.16 6.30
N ARG A 225 -29.37 9.40 6.87
CA ARG A 225 -30.80 9.71 6.77
C ARG A 225 -31.14 11.04 7.43
N LYS A 226 -30.55 11.34 8.59
CA LYS A 226 -30.71 12.63 9.27
C LYS A 226 -30.17 13.81 8.46
N ALA A 227 -29.11 13.60 7.68
CA ALA A 227 -28.56 14.57 6.75
C ALA A 227 -29.41 14.75 5.47
N GLY A 228 -30.53 14.04 5.34
CA GLY A 228 -31.45 14.13 4.19
C GLY A 228 -31.06 13.22 3.02
N GLY A 229 -30.20 12.23 3.23
CA GLY A 229 -29.83 11.27 2.21
C GLY A 229 -31.01 10.42 1.73
N THR A 230 -31.25 10.42 0.41
CA THR A 230 -32.33 9.67 -0.23
C THR A 230 -31.83 8.57 -1.16
N LYS A 231 -30.61 8.64 -1.67
CA LYS A 231 -29.99 7.57 -2.48
C LYS A 231 -29.56 6.37 -1.62
N PRO A 232 -29.44 5.16 -2.17
CA PRO A 232 -28.79 4.06 -1.47
C PRO A 232 -27.30 4.34 -1.28
N VAL A 233 -26.71 3.63 -0.32
CA VAL A 233 -25.28 3.76 0.01
C VAL A 233 -24.52 2.46 -0.26
N VAL A 234 -23.26 2.61 -0.62
CA VAL A 234 -22.26 1.54 -0.58
C VAL A 234 -21.13 2.03 0.32
N ILE A 235 -20.69 1.20 1.26
CA ILE A 235 -19.56 1.54 2.10
C ILE A 235 -18.29 1.21 1.33
N THR A 236 -17.67 2.20 0.71
CA THR A 236 -16.63 2.01 -0.30
C THR A 236 -15.25 1.73 0.29
N GLU A 237 -15.05 2.07 1.57
CA GLU A 237 -13.92 1.68 2.41
C GLU A 237 -14.37 1.66 3.87
N PHE A 238 -14.03 0.58 4.59
CA PHE A 238 -14.15 0.52 6.04
C PHE A 238 -13.05 -0.33 6.68
N GLY A 239 -12.74 -0.03 7.93
CA GLY A 239 -11.72 -0.75 8.68
C GLY A 239 -11.60 -0.23 10.11
N PRO A 240 -10.46 -0.45 10.79
CA PRO A 240 -10.22 0.15 12.10
C PRO A 240 -10.24 1.68 12.02
N PRO A 241 -10.40 2.40 13.14
CA PRO A 241 -10.41 3.86 13.13
C PRO A 241 -9.10 4.42 12.56
N GLY A 242 -9.19 5.51 11.79
CA GLY A 242 -8.02 6.23 11.33
C GLY A 242 -7.25 6.88 12.47
N THR A 243 -6.00 7.28 12.24
CA THR A 243 -5.17 7.94 13.29
C THR A 243 -5.86 9.17 13.90
N TRP A 244 -6.66 9.88 13.10
CA TRP A 244 -7.46 11.04 13.50
C TRP A 244 -8.68 10.72 14.36
N GLU A 245 -9.10 9.45 14.43
CA GLU A 245 -10.22 8.95 15.25
C GLU A 245 -9.75 8.23 16.53
N THR A 246 -8.44 7.98 16.65
CA THR A 246 -7.85 7.31 17.81
C THR A 246 -7.29 8.30 18.84
N GLY A 247 -7.23 7.86 20.09
CA GLY A 247 -6.50 8.59 21.13
C GLY A 247 -4.99 8.54 20.91
N LYS A 248 -4.30 9.61 21.35
CA LYS A 248 -2.83 9.69 21.37
C LYS A 248 -2.29 9.38 22.76
N THR A 249 -1.02 9.02 22.82
CA THR A 249 -0.22 9.01 24.06
C THR A 249 0.06 10.44 24.53
N ASP A 250 0.55 10.59 25.76
CA ASP A 250 0.93 11.90 26.33
C ASP A 250 2.07 12.58 25.56
N PHE A 251 2.78 11.83 24.72
CA PHE A 251 3.83 12.32 23.83
C PHE A 251 3.43 12.29 22.34
N GLY A 252 2.13 12.24 22.04
CA GLY A 252 1.59 12.53 20.71
C GLY A 252 1.55 11.37 19.71
N ALA A 253 2.14 10.21 20.03
CA ALA A 253 2.06 9.03 19.17
C ALA A 253 0.64 8.40 19.24
N PRO A 254 0.01 8.05 18.09
CA PRO A 254 -1.32 7.46 18.05
C PRO A 254 -1.27 6.00 18.54
N LYS A 255 -2.34 5.61 19.22
CA LYS A 255 -2.49 4.25 19.77
C LYS A 255 -3.11 3.36 18.70
N GLU A 256 -2.47 2.22 18.45
CA GLU A 256 -2.96 1.26 17.47
C GLU A 256 -3.56 0.03 18.17
N LEU A 257 -4.66 -0.48 17.61
CA LEU A 257 -5.30 -1.70 18.08
C LEU A 257 -4.47 -2.94 17.68
N THR A 258 -4.57 -4.01 18.47
CA THR A 258 -4.04 -5.32 18.05
C THR A 258 -4.88 -5.88 16.89
N SER A 259 -4.31 -6.76 16.08
CA SER A 259 -5.05 -7.48 15.02
C SER A 259 -6.33 -8.16 15.52
N THR A 260 -6.31 -8.77 16.71
CA THR A 260 -7.48 -9.34 17.38
C THR A 260 -8.55 -8.29 17.71
N GLN A 261 -8.16 -7.13 18.23
CA GLN A 261 -9.09 -6.03 18.48
C GLN A 261 -9.66 -5.44 17.17
N LYS A 262 -8.83 -5.32 16.13
CA LYS A 262 -9.27 -4.86 14.80
C LYS A 262 -10.34 -5.79 14.22
N ALA A 263 -10.20 -7.10 14.37
CA ALA A 263 -11.23 -8.06 13.94
C ALA A 263 -12.61 -7.76 14.53
N GLY A 264 -12.65 -7.40 15.82
CA GLY A 264 -13.87 -6.94 16.49
C GLY A 264 -14.44 -5.66 15.87
N VAL A 265 -13.58 -4.71 15.50
CA VAL A 265 -14.01 -3.46 14.83
C VAL A 265 -14.59 -3.74 13.45
N TYR A 266 -13.93 -4.54 12.60
CA TYR A 266 -14.47 -4.92 11.29
C TYR A 266 -15.85 -5.56 11.42
N ARG A 267 -16.02 -6.45 12.41
CA ARG A 267 -17.31 -7.11 12.67
C ARG A 267 -18.40 -6.12 13.07
N ASP A 268 -18.15 -5.25 14.05
CA ASP A 268 -19.13 -4.25 14.48
C ASP A 268 -19.49 -3.30 13.34
N ALA A 269 -18.48 -2.80 12.63
CA ALA A 269 -18.62 -1.84 11.54
C ALA A 269 -19.42 -2.42 10.37
N TYR A 270 -19.10 -3.64 9.92
CA TYR A 270 -19.84 -4.31 8.84
C TYR A 270 -21.26 -4.69 9.26
N THR A 271 -21.44 -5.22 10.47
CA THR A 271 -22.76 -5.62 10.97
C THR A 271 -23.69 -4.40 11.04
N ARG A 272 -23.29 -3.34 11.73
CA ARG A 272 -24.15 -2.19 12.00
C ARG A 272 -24.25 -1.23 10.82
N GLY A 273 -23.16 -1.04 10.08
CA GLY A 273 -23.10 -0.13 8.94
C GLY A 273 -23.63 -0.72 7.63
N CYS A 274 -23.59 -2.05 7.48
CA CYS A 274 -23.99 -2.73 6.25
C CYS A 274 -25.19 -3.68 6.46
N LEU A 275 -25.03 -4.72 7.31
CA LEU A 275 -26.04 -5.78 7.43
C LEU A 275 -27.35 -5.30 8.07
N GLU A 276 -27.27 -4.53 9.17
CA GLU A 276 -28.44 -3.98 9.86
C GLU A 276 -29.05 -2.77 9.14
N ALA A 277 -28.35 -2.22 8.15
CA ALA A 277 -28.80 -1.11 7.31
C ALA A 277 -29.58 -1.59 6.07
N GLU A 278 -30.29 -2.73 6.18
CA GLU A 278 -31.05 -3.34 5.09
C GLU A 278 -32.03 -2.33 4.46
N GLY A 279 -32.09 -2.30 3.12
CA GLY A 279 -32.91 -1.35 2.37
C GLY A 279 -32.31 0.05 2.24
N LEU A 280 -31.13 0.31 2.83
CA LEU A 280 -30.35 1.52 2.58
C LEU A 280 -28.95 1.18 2.05
N CYS A 281 -28.24 0.28 2.74
CA CYS A 281 -26.88 -0.13 2.38
C CYS A 281 -26.92 -1.32 1.43
N LEU A 282 -26.16 -1.23 0.33
CA LEU A 282 -26.05 -2.27 -0.69
C LEU A 282 -24.82 -3.18 -0.48
N GLY A 283 -24.07 -2.97 0.61
CA GLY A 283 -22.89 -3.71 1.00
C GLY A 283 -21.66 -2.81 1.17
N GLY A 284 -20.47 -3.42 1.21
CA GLY A 284 -19.26 -2.64 1.46
C GLY A 284 -17.95 -3.34 1.17
N PHE A 285 -16.87 -2.56 1.29
CA PHE A 285 -15.50 -2.93 0.97
C PHE A 285 -14.58 -2.80 2.19
N ALA A 286 -14.15 -3.95 2.73
CA ALA A 286 -13.13 -3.96 3.77
C ALA A 286 -11.81 -3.37 3.24
N PHE A 287 -11.14 -2.53 4.03
CA PHE A 287 -9.94 -1.82 3.64
C PHE A 287 -8.79 -2.01 4.65
N THR A 288 -7.56 -2.35 4.26
CA THR A 288 -7.15 -2.74 2.89
C THR A 288 -6.83 -4.23 2.77
N TRP A 289 -7.39 -4.86 1.74
CA TRP A 289 -7.03 -6.21 1.35
C TRP A 289 -5.60 -6.25 0.82
N GLY A 290 -4.67 -6.68 1.66
CA GLY A 290 -3.24 -6.66 1.37
C GLY A 290 -2.43 -6.06 2.52
N PHE A 291 -1.17 -5.80 2.23
CA PHE A 291 -0.26 -5.04 3.08
C PHE A 291 -0.12 -3.62 2.54
N LYS A 292 -0.18 -2.61 3.42
CA LYS A 292 0.03 -1.21 3.07
C LYS A 292 0.67 -0.49 4.25
N MET A 293 1.74 0.27 3.99
CA MET A 293 2.27 1.24 4.94
C MET A 293 1.35 2.47 4.94
N GLU A 294 0.63 2.68 6.04
CA GLU A 294 -0.24 3.84 6.22
C GLU A 294 -0.35 4.14 7.71
N ALA A 295 0.21 5.26 8.17
CA ALA A 295 0.54 5.56 9.57
C ALA A 295 1.58 4.61 10.20
N THR A 296 1.33 3.31 10.19
CA THR A 296 2.28 2.26 10.58
C THR A 296 2.22 1.12 9.56
N GLN A 297 3.17 0.19 9.65
CA GLN A 297 3.18 -1.01 8.81
C GLN A 297 2.04 -1.99 9.10
N THR A 298 1.25 -1.77 10.16
CA THR A 298 0.18 -2.68 10.58
C THR A 298 -1.20 -2.04 10.62
N TRP A 299 -1.34 -0.73 10.35
CA TRP A 299 -2.56 0.01 10.68
C TRP A 299 -3.81 -0.55 10.01
N PHE A 300 -3.86 -0.53 8.68
CA PHE A 300 -5.03 -0.95 7.88
C PHE A 300 -4.86 -2.28 7.14
N GLY A 301 -3.64 -2.79 6.99
CA GLY A 301 -3.36 -4.00 6.23
C GLY A 301 -4.06 -5.24 6.83
N MET A 302 -4.85 -5.93 6.02
CA MET A 302 -5.50 -7.18 6.42
C MET A 302 -4.60 -8.40 6.22
N LEU A 303 -3.54 -8.27 5.41
CA LEU A 303 -2.51 -9.29 5.19
C LEU A 303 -1.14 -8.82 5.67
N LEU A 304 -0.34 -9.76 6.15
CA LEU A 304 1.08 -9.56 6.39
C LEU A 304 1.84 -9.42 5.06
N PRO A 305 3.08 -8.88 5.05
CA PRO A 305 3.88 -8.76 3.83
C PRO A 305 4.12 -10.08 3.08
N ASN A 306 4.08 -11.22 3.78
CA ASN A 306 4.23 -12.55 3.20
C ASN A 306 2.92 -13.15 2.67
N GLY A 307 1.78 -12.46 2.82
CA GLY A 307 0.45 -12.92 2.40
C GLY A 307 -0.38 -13.61 3.48
N ASP A 308 0.18 -13.88 4.66
CA ASP A 308 -0.57 -14.47 5.77
C ASP A 308 -1.70 -13.53 6.19
N LYS A 309 -2.87 -14.10 6.47
CA LYS A 309 -4.04 -13.31 6.87
C LYS A 309 -3.96 -12.91 8.34
N THR A 310 -4.57 -11.78 8.66
CA THR A 310 -4.81 -11.37 10.06
C THR A 310 -6.23 -11.70 10.49
N ALA A 311 -6.51 -11.64 11.79
CA ALA A 311 -7.85 -11.91 12.36
C ALA A 311 -8.98 -11.05 11.75
N ALA A 312 -8.68 -9.91 11.11
CA ALA A 312 -9.67 -9.15 10.34
C ALA A 312 -10.24 -9.98 9.18
N VAL A 313 -9.41 -10.77 8.50
CA VAL A 313 -9.86 -11.68 7.42
C VAL A 313 -10.73 -12.80 7.98
N ASP A 314 -10.45 -13.32 9.18
CA ASP A 314 -11.31 -14.33 9.82
C ASP A 314 -12.72 -13.79 10.06
N ALA A 315 -12.80 -12.58 10.63
CA ALA A 315 -14.07 -11.92 10.90
C ALA A 315 -14.86 -11.70 9.61
N MET A 316 -14.20 -11.23 8.56
CA MET A 316 -14.87 -11.03 7.27
C MET A 316 -15.24 -12.35 6.59
N THR A 317 -14.41 -13.40 6.71
CA THR A 317 -14.70 -14.73 6.15
C THR A 317 -15.98 -15.31 6.74
N GLU A 318 -16.14 -15.20 8.05
CA GLU A 318 -17.36 -15.64 8.73
C GLU A 318 -18.59 -14.85 8.27
N LEU A 319 -18.48 -13.53 8.18
CA LEU A 319 -19.58 -12.65 7.78
C LEU A 319 -19.97 -12.80 6.30
N TRP A 320 -19.01 -13.11 5.43
CA TRP A 320 -19.24 -13.24 4.00
C TRP A 320 -19.73 -14.64 3.62
N SER A 321 -19.06 -15.69 4.09
CA SER A 321 -19.39 -17.08 3.75
C SER A 321 -20.49 -17.69 4.64
N GLY A 322 -20.74 -17.10 5.81
CA GLY A 322 -21.64 -17.64 6.83
C GLY A 322 -21.01 -18.69 7.75
N ALA A 323 -19.70 -18.98 7.62
CA ALA A 323 -18.98 -19.91 8.47
C ALA A 323 -17.55 -19.40 8.77
N PRO A 324 -17.01 -19.64 9.98
CA PRO A 324 -15.64 -19.26 10.30
C PRO A 324 -14.65 -20.06 9.43
N PRO A 325 -13.44 -19.52 9.19
CA PRO A 325 -12.38 -20.28 8.52
C PRO A 325 -11.96 -21.48 9.36
N GLU A 326 -11.46 -22.54 8.70
CA GLU A 326 -10.97 -23.75 9.38
C GLU A 326 -9.68 -23.52 10.18
N ASN A 327 -8.84 -22.57 9.74
CA ASN A 327 -7.62 -22.14 10.43
C ASN A 327 -7.81 -20.69 10.89
N LEU A 328 -7.96 -20.45 12.18
CA LEU A 328 -8.07 -19.13 12.77
C LEU A 328 -6.69 -18.51 12.97
N CYS A 329 -6.62 -17.18 12.96
CA CYS A 329 -5.38 -16.48 13.24
C CYS A 329 -5.08 -16.47 14.75
N PRO A 330 -3.80 -16.40 15.15
CA PRO A 330 -3.41 -16.28 16.55
C PRO A 330 -4.12 -15.12 17.28
N GLU A 331 -4.60 -15.40 18.49
CA GLU A 331 -5.33 -14.45 19.34
C GLU A 331 -4.39 -13.74 20.31
N ILE A 332 -4.29 -12.42 20.22
CA ILE A 332 -3.56 -11.57 21.17
C ILE A 332 -4.50 -11.21 22.33
N ARG A 333 -4.27 -11.82 23.49
CA ARG A 333 -5.07 -11.62 24.71
C ARG A 333 -4.58 -10.46 25.55
N ALA A 334 -3.27 -10.25 25.58
CA ALA A 334 -2.66 -9.13 26.29
C ALA A 334 -1.33 -8.71 25.63
N PHE A 335 -1.08 -7.41 25.56
CA PHE A 335 0.16 -6.86 25.02
C PHE A 335 0.47 -5.51 25.70
N GLY A 336 1.72 -5.30 26.11
CA GLY A 336 2.10 -4.04 26.73
C GLY A 336 3.47 -4.05 27.40
N VAL A 337 3.91 -2.88 27.85
CA VAL A 337 5.11 -2.72 28.68
C VAL A 337 4.79 -3.11 30.12
N ARG A 338 5.61 -3.96 30.76
CA ARG A 338 5.46 -4.29 32.18
C ARG A 338 5.85 -3.08 33.02
N SER A 339 4.89 -2.57 33.80
CA SER A 339 5.15 -1.53 34.80
C SER A 339 4.22 -1.69 35.99
N GLY A 340 4.78 -1.69 37.20
CA GLY A 340 4.01 -1.79 38.45
C GLY A 340 3.10 -3.03 38.56
N GLY A 341 3.48 -4.15 37.95
CA GLY A 341 2.67 -5.38 37.92
C GLY A 341 1.52 -5.38 36.91
N THR A 342 1.43 -4.37 36.05
CA THR A 342 0.40 -4.22 35.01
C THR A 342 1.05 -4.06 33.63
N LEU A 343 0.26 -4.24 32.56
CA LEU A 343 0.69 -3.95 31.20
C LEU A 343 0.20 -2.58 30.76
N GLN A 344 1.13 -1.75 30.30
CA GLN A 344 0.86 -0.39 29.84
C GLN A 344 0.93 -0.35 28.30
N PRO A 345 0.03 0.40 27.63
CA PRO A 345 0.00 0.50 26.17
C PRO A 345 1.06 1.43 25.59
N SER A 346 1.86 2.07 26.45
CA SER A 346 2.98 2.97 26.10
C SER A 346 3.85 3.20 27.33
N ALA A 347 5.08 3.66 27.15
CA ALA A 347 5.96 4.03 28.27
C ALA A 347 6.81 5.28 27.96
N THR A 348 7.18 6.01 29.01
CA THR A 348 8.26 7.01 28.99
C THR A 348 9.37 6.51 29.90
N ILE A 349 10.60 6.43 29.38
CA ILE A 349 11.74 5.79 30.05
C ILE A 349 13.00 6.67 29.99
N ALA A 350 13.98 6.39 30.84
CA ALA A 350 15.31 6.97 30.75
C ALA A 350 16.16 6.30 29.65
N PRO A 351 17.16 6.99 29.07
CA PRO A 351 18.14 6.39 28.18
C PRO A 351 18.81 5.14 28.75
N GLY A 352 18.81 4.06 27.98
CA GLY A 352 19.42 2.78 28.35
C GLY A 352 18.68 2.02 29.46
N GLU A 353 17.53 2.50 29.91
CA GLU A 353 16.67 1.78 30.85
C GLU A 353 16.22 0.44 30.23
N THR A 354 16.29 -0.63 31.03
CA THR A 354 15.78 -1.94 30.63
C THR A 354 14.25 -1.91 30.65
N VAL A 355 13.64 -2.19 29.51
CA VAL A 355 12.18 -2.27 29.37
C VAL A 355 11.76 -3.69 29.03
N GLU A 356 10.78 -4.21 29.75
CA GLU A 356 10.16 -5.50 29.44
C GLU A 356 8.82 -5.30 28.75
N VAL A 357 8.68 -5.85 27.55
CA VAL A 357 7.42 -5.95 26.81
C VAL A 357 6.88 -7.37 26.98
N ALA A 358 5.59 -7.49 27.28
CA ALA A 358 4.89 -8.75 27.47
C ALA A 358 3.88 -8.99 26.35
N LEU A 359 3.71 -10.26 26.01
CA LEU A 359 2.71 -10.76 25.07
C LEU A 359 2.06 -12.03 25.63
N ASP A 360 0.74 -12.05 25.69
CA ASP A 360 -0.08 -13.25 25.83
C ASP A 360 -0.78 -13.48 24.49
N ILE A 361 -0.36 -14.54 23.81
CA ILE A 361 -0.83 -14.92 22.47
C ILE A 361 -1.08 -16.42 22.43
N ALA A 362 -2.16 -16.84 21.79
CA ALA A 362 -2.48 -18.25 21.60
C ALA A 362 -3.12 -18.49 20.25
N ASP A 363 -2.72 -19.57 19.60
CA ASP A 363 -3.41 -20.11 18.45
C ASP A 363 -4.69 -20.86 18.90
N PRO A 364 -5.88 -20.55 18.35
CA PRO A 364 -7.12 -21.21 18.76
C PRO A 364 -7.12 -22.74 18.58
N GLU A 365 -6.39 -23.23 17.57
CA GLU A 365 -6.21 -24.64 17.24
C GLU A 365 -5.05 -25.30 18.00
N GLY A 366 -4.27 -24.50 18.73
CA GLY A 366 -3.13 -24.95 19.54
C GLY A 366 -1.84 -25.14 18.74
N ALA A 367 -1.74 -24.57 17.53
CA ALA A 367 -0.50 -24.56 16.76
C ALA A 367 0.60 -23.72 17.47
N PRO A 368 1.88 -24.09 17.30
CA PRO A 368 2.98 -23.25 17.78
C PRO A 368 3.00 -21.88 17.10
N VAL A 369 3.06 -20.81 17.89
CA VAL A 369 3.12 -19.43 17.38
C VAL A 369 4.56 -18.95 17.37
N ALA A 370 5.08 -18.60 16.19
CA ALA A 370 6.37 -17.94 16.03
C ALA A 370 6.17 -16.41 16.13
N VAL A 371 6.98 -15.72 16.94
CA VAL A 371 6.90 -14.26 17.11
C VAL A 371 8.22 -13.60 16.75
N GLN A 372 8.13 -12.58 15.91
CA GLN A 372 9.23 -11.68 15.58
C GLN A 372 8.99 -10.31 16.19
N TRP A 373 10.06 -9.75 16.75
CA TRP A 373 10.06 -8.44 17.39
C TRP A 373 10.89 -7.47 16.58
N GLU A 374 10.41 -6.24 16.46
CA GLU A 374 11.13 -5.18 15.78
C GLU A 374 10.90 -3.84 16.47
N VAL A 375 11.94 -3.03 16.57
CA VAL A 375 11.82 -1.65 17.04
C VAL A 375 12.16 -0.72 15.90
N ARG A 376 11.31 0.28 15.66
CA ARG A 376 11.55 1.35 14.67
C ARG A 376 11.48 2.70 15.34
N GLY A 377 12.05 3.72 14.70
CA GLY A 377 11.71 5.10 15.03
C GLY A 377 10.21 5.35 14.83
N GLU A 378 9.63 6.28 15.58
CA GLU A 378 8.25 6.70 15.32
C GLU A 378 8.18 7.52 14.03
N ALA A 379 7.06 7.41 13.31
CA ALA A 379 6.82 8.26 12.15
C ALA A 379 6.80 9.75 12.56
N ALA A 380 7.47 10.60 11.78
CA ALA A 380 7.49 12.03 12.03
C ALA A 380 6.12 12.68 11.77
N GLU A 381 5.40 12.15 10.79
CA GLU A 381 4.08 12.60 10.35
C GLU A 381 3.17 11.42 10.06
N TYR A 382 1.86 11.60 10.24
CA TYR A 382 0.83 10.65 9.85
C TYR A 382 -0.03 11.29 8.78
N LEU A 383 0.34 11.08 7.51
CA LEU A 383 -0.43 11.58 6.38
C LEU A 383 -1.79 10.86 6.29
N THR A 384 -2.74 11.50 5.61
CA THR A 384 -4.15 11.04 5.52
C THR A 384 -4.64 11.05 4.09
N GLY A 385 -5.70 10.29 3.77
CA GLY A 385 -6.27 10.27 2.42
C GLY A 385 -5.42 9.47 1.43
N GLY A 386 -4.75 8.42 1.91
CA GLY A 386 -4.03 7.45 1.08
C GLY A 386 -2.62 7.85 0.63
N ASP A 387 -2.11 9.01 1.04
CA ASP A 387 -0.78 9.50 0.67
C ASP A 387 0.34 8.55 1.10
N ALA A 388 1.33 8.38 0.23
CA ALA A 388 2.49 7.51 0.48
C ALA A 388 3.29 8.01 1.69
N GLN A 389 3.63 7.09 2.59
CA GLN A 389 4.42 7.38 3.79
C GLN A 389 5.69 6.53 3.80
N ALA A 390 6.80 7.17 4.14
CA ALA A 390 8.06 6.45 4.35
C ALA A 390 7.93 5.48 5.53
N VAL A 391 8.46 4.27 5.37
CA VAL A 391 8.56 3.30 6.47
C VAL A 391 9.71 3.74 7.39
N PRO A 392 9.47 4.03 8.68
CA PRO A 392 10.56 4.36 9.60
C PRO A 392 11.56 3.21 9.71
N LEU A 393 12.84 3.53 9.90
CA LEU A 393 13.90 2.52 9.85
C LEU A 393 13.90 1.60 11.08
N ALA A 394 14.27 0.34 10.84
CA ALA A 394 14.44 -0.67 11.89
C ALA A 394 15.77 -0.51 12.62
N LEU A 395 15.68 -0.50 13.95
CA LEU A 395 16.83 -0.46 14.83
C LEU A 395 17.42 -1.86 14.99
N ASP A 396 18.73 -1.90 15.23
CA ASP A 396 19.50 -3.10 15.57
C ASP A 396 20.08 -3.00 16.99
N GLY A 397 20.30 -4.14 17.64
CA GLY A 397 20.94 -4.21 18.96
C GLY A 397 20.13 -3.64 20.13
N VAL A 398 18.93 -3.12 19.91
CA VAL A 398 18.06 -2.59 20.99
C VAL A 398 17.19 -3.65 21.66
N ILE A 399 16.93 -4.78 20.99
CA ILE A 399 16.27 -5.95 21.58
C ILE A 399 17.38 -6.84 22.15
N THR A 400 17.50 -6.89 23.48
CA THR A 400 18.56 -7.65 24.16
C THR A 400 18.17 -9.11 24.37
N GLU A 401 16.88 -9.37 24.58
CA GLU A 401 16.32 -10.71 24.72
C GLU A 401 14.93 -10.73 24.08
N SER A 402 14.53 -11.87 23.51
CA SER A 402 13.17 -12.05 23.00
C SER A 402 12.71 -13.50 23.06
N SER A 403 11.39 -13.66 23.12
CA SER A 403 10.68 -14.93 23.16
C SER A 403 9.31 -14.77 22.50
N PRO A 404 8.57 -15.87 22.29
CA PRO A 404 7.17 -15.79 21.87
C PRO A 404 6.24 -15.02 22.84
N THR A 405 6.65 -14.80 24.10
CA THR A 405 5.82 -14.19 25.14
C THR A 405 6.28 -12.79 25.57
N GLY A 406 7.29 -12.23 24.91
CA GLY A 406 7.82 -10.92 25.27
C GLY A 406 9.23 -10.65 24.77
N ALA A 407 9.67 -9.41 24.94
CA ALA A 407 11.01 -8.94 24.60
C ALA A 407 11.53 -7.97 25.66
N THR A 408 12.85 -7.95 25.82
CA THR A 408 13.58 -7.01 26.67
C THR A 408 14.32 -6.01 25.77
N LEU A 409 14.17 -4.73 26.06
CA LEU A 409 14.68 -3.63 25.24
C LEU A 409 15.63 -2.73 26.04
N GLN A 410 16.64 -2.19 25.37
CA GLN A 410 17.46 -1.07 25.84
C GLN A 410 17.69 -0.09 24.70
N ILE A 411 17.25 1.15 24.87
CA ILE A 411 17.33 2.17 23.83
C ILE A 411 18.22 3.33 24.34
N PRO A 412 19.39 3.58 23.74
CA PRO A 412 20.39 4.49 24.31
C PRO A 412 20.12 5.98 24.04
N GLY A 413 19.34 6.32 23.01
CA GLY A 413 19.10 7.69 22.57
C GLY A 413 17.68 8.17 22.83
N GLY A 414 17.53 9.45 23.17
CA GLY A 414 16.23 10.09 23.30
C GLY A 414 15.45 10.12 22.00
N GLY A 415 14.13 10.06 22.07
CA GLY A 415 13.26 9.99 20.90
C GLY A 415 11.97 9.22 21.18
N ILE A 416 11.14 9.10 20.14
CA ILE A 416 9.94 8.24 20.16
C ILE A 416 10.20 7.07 19.23
N TYR A 417 9.94 5.87 19.73
CA TYR A 417 10.14 4.61 19.05
C TYR A 417 8.86 3.79 19.13
N ARG A 418 8.73 2.83 18.23
CA ARG A 418 7.61 1.88 18.22
C ARG A 418 8.13 0.46 18.21
N VAL A 419 7.61 -0.32 19.16
CA VAL A 419 7.89 -1.75 19.28
C VAL A 419 6.77 -2.49 18.55
N TYR A 420 7.13 -3.27 17.56
CA TYR A 420 6.23 -4.13 16.80
C TYR A 420 6.45 -5.59 17.21
N MET A 421 5.36 -6.33 17.24
CA MET A 421 5.39 -7.80 17.18
C MET A 421 4.58 -8.28 15.98
N THR A 422 5.13 -9.29 15.29
CA THR A 422 4.46 -10.03 14.22
C THR A 422 4.53 -11.50 14.57
N ALA A 423 3.37 -12.14 14.65
CA ALA A 423 3.23 -13.56 14.92
C ALA A 423 2.72 -14.30 13.68
N THR A 424 3.16 -15.54 13.52
CA THR A 424 2.67 -16.48 12.49
C THR A 424 2.46 -17.86 13.10
N ASP A 425 1.44 -18.57 12.65
CA ASP A 425 1.13 -19.96 13.02
C ASP A 425 1.85 -20.99 12.12
N GLY A 426 2.39 -20.55 10.98
CA GLY A 426 3.00 -21.40 9.94
C GLY A 426 1.98 -22.09 9.02
N THR A 427 0.69 -21.84 9.20
CA THR A 427 -0.45 -22.38 8.45
C THR A 427 -1.26 -21.29 7.72
N GLY A 428 -0.73 -20.06 7.66
CA GLY A 428 -1.27 -18.94 6.90
C GLY A 428 -2.03 -17.91 7.75
N GLY A 429 -2.04 -18.08 9.07
CA GLY A 429 -2.58 -17.14 10.04
C GLY A 429 -1.49 -16.32 10.72
N GLY A 430 -1.77 -15.03 10.91
CA GLY A 430 -0.85 -14.09 11.51
C GLY A 430 -1.52 -13.11 12.46
N ALA A 431 -0.73 -12.55 13.38
CA ALA A 431 -1.19 -11.53 14.31
C ALA A 431 -0.15 -10.43 14.47
N VAL A 432 -0.63 -9.21 14.63
CA VAL A 432 0.20 -8.02 14.83
C VAL A 432 -0.28 -7.19 15.99
N ALA A 433 0.67 -6.59 16.71
CA ALA A 433 0.47 -5.54 17.68
C ALA A 433 1.70 -4.64 17.73
N ASN A 434 1.51 -3.41 18.20
CA ASN A 434 2.62 -2.52 18.46
C ASN A 434 2.28 -1.52 19.57
N LEU A 435 3.31 -0.92 20.14
CA LEU A 435 3.18 0.13 21.15
C LEU A 435 4.30 1.16 21.02
N PRO A 436 4.04 2.44 21.31
CA PRO A 436 5.06 3.46 21.29
C PRO A 436 5.76 3.62 22.66
N ILE A 437 7.06 3.93 22.63
CA ILE A 437 7.91 4.20 23.78
C ILE A 437 8.63 5.54 23.54
N LYS A 438 8.58 6.42 24.54
CA LYS A 438 9.39 7.64 24.59
C LYS A 438 10.62 7.41 25.45
N VAL A 439 11.79 7.72 24.93
CA VAL A 439 13.04 7.81 25.69
C VAL A 439 13.35 9.28 25.93
N ASP A 440 13.53 9.66 27.19
CA ASP A 440 13.88 11.03 27.57
C ASP A 440 15.32 11.40 27.16
N GLY A 441 15.61 12.69 27.06
CA GLY A 441 16.95 13.20 26.74
C GLY A 441 17.18 13.47 25.25
N PRO A 442 18.42 13.86 24.87
CA PRO A 442 18.75 14.19 23.49
C PRO A 442 18.81 12.92 22.60
N PRO A 443 18.50 13.04 21.30
CA PRO A 443 18.77 11.97 20.35
C PRO A 443 20.24 11.57 20.36
N GLN A 444 20.50 10.27 20.23
CA GLN A 444 21.83 9.72 19.99
C GLN A 444 21.78 8.86 18.73
N PRO A 445 22.91 8.66 18.03
CA PRO A 445 22.98 7.70 16.94
C PRO A 445 22.46 6.34 17.40
N VAL A 446 21.41 5.86 16.75
CA VAL A 446 20.87 4.52 16.96
C VAL A 446 21.42 3.58 15.91
N ARG A 447 21.70 2.33 16.29
CA ARG A 447 22.16 1.33 15.34
C ARG A 447 21.05 0.92 14.41
N LEU A 448 21.34 0.89 13.11
CA LEU A 448 20.40 0.44 12.07
C LEU A 448 20.75 -0.97 11.59
N LYS A 449 19.73 -1.73 11.17
CA LYS A 449 19.93 -3.02 10.53
C LYS A 449 20.62 -2.85 9.16
N LEU A 450 21.55 -3.76 8.87
CA LEU A 450 22.28 -3.86 7.59
C LEU A 450 21.82 -5.10 6.80
N PRO A 451 21.91 -5.10 5.45
CA PRO A 451 22.36 -4.01 4.59
C PRO A 451 21.38 -2.82 4.59
N LEU A 452 21.89 -1.62 4.33
CA LEU A 452 21.10 -0.37 4.39
C LEU A 452 21.37 0.49 3.16
N ALA A 453 20.31 0.92 2.49
CA ALA A 453 20.41 1.83 1.35
C ALA A 453 20.65 3.27 1.80
N VAL A 454 21.55 3.96 1.08
CA VAL A 454 21.59 5.42 0.97
C VAL A 454 20.72 5.88 -0.20
N TYR A 455 20.72 5.09 -1.28
CA TYR A 455 19.79 5.18 -2.39
C TYR A 455 19.62 3.81 -3.03
N ALA A 456 18.37 3.40 -3.22
CA ALA A 456 17.97 2.35 -4.15
C ALA A 456 16.51 2.61 -4.54
N ASP A 457 16.13 2.26 -5.77
CA ASP A 457 14.79 2.56 -6.28
C ASP A 457 13.70 2.04 -5.32
N ARG A 458 12.86 2.96 -4.85
CA ARG A 458 11.74 2.73 -3.90
C ARG A 458 12.11 2.14 -2.54
N GLU A 459 13.37 2.16 -2.15
CA GLU A 459 13.78 1.76 -0.79
C GLU A 459 13.90 2.96 0.16
N PRO A 460 13.45 2.83 1.43
CA PRO A 460 13.60 3.91 2.40
C PRO A 460 15.09 4.11 2.75
N ALA A 461 15.52 5.37 2.75
CA ALA A 461 16.86 5.77 3.17
C ALA A 461 16.80 6.92 4.19
N PRO A 462 17.63 6.91 5.25
CA PRO A 462 17.58 7.96 6.27
C PRO A 462 18.22 9.30 5.84
N TRP A 463 19.02 9.30 4.78
CA TRP A 463 19.79 10.47 4.35
C TRP A 463 19.19 11.07 3.09
N ALA A 464 19.18 12.40 3.01
CA ALA A 464 18.74 13.12 1.81
C ALA A 464 19.92 13.78 1.09
N PRO A 465 19.92 13.88 -0.25
CA PRO A 465 20.92 14.60 -1.04
C PRO A 465 20.84 16.12 -0.85
N SER A 466 21.22 16.60 0.33
CA SER A 466 21.01 17.99 0.76
C SER A 466 22.29 18.81 0.90
N GLY A 467 23.46 18.16 0.91
CA GLY A 467 24.73 18.85 1.04
C GLY A 467 25.31 19.21 -0.32
N TRP A 468 24.75 20.24 -0.96
CA TRP A 468 25.23 20.72 -2.26
C TRP A 468 26.51 21.53 -2.07
N MET A 469 27.57 21.21 -2.83
CA MET A 469 28.91 21.75 -2.66
C MET A 469 29.47 22.33 -3.96
N GLY A 470 30.37 23.31 -3.84
CA GLY A 470 31.05 23.88 -4.99
C GLY A 470 30.13 24.76 -5.83
N ALA A 471 30.29 24.73 -7.15
CA ALA A 471 29.48 25.50 -8.10
C ALA A 471 28.13 24.81 -8.39
N HIS A 472 27.37 24.52 -7.35
CA HIS A 472 26.15 23.71 -7.43
C HIS A 472 24.97 24.44 -8.08
N GLU A 473 25.08 25.76 -8.30
CA GLU A 473 24.12 26.55 -9.08
C GLU A 473 23.95 26.06 -10.53
N ASP A 474 24.95 25.34 -11.06
CA ASP A 474 24.95 24.77 -12.41
C ASP A 474 24.72 23.24 -12.41
N LEU A 475 24.27 22.67 -11.29
CA LEU A 475 24.02 21.23 -11.10
C LEU A 475 22.51 20.96 -10.99
N GLU A 476 22.03 20.03 -11.79
CA GLU A 476 20.68 19.49 -11.71
C GLU A 476 20.74 18.03 -11.27
N MET A 477 19.77 17.61 -10.45
CA MET A 477 19.56 16.22 -10.05
C MET A 477 18.15 15.78 -10.44
N ASP A 478 18.05 14.62 -11.06
CA ASP A 478 16.81 13.94 -11.41
C ASP A 478 16.81 12.57 -10.72
N GLU A 479 15.98 12.43 -9.68
CA GLU A 479 15.86 11.21 -8.87
C GLU A 479 14.96 10.15 -9.52
N GLU A 480 14.19 10.53 -10.56
CA GLU A 480 13.21 9.65 -11.22
C GLU A 480 13.70 9.21 -12.62
N CYS A 481 15.02 9.25 -12.85
CA CYS A 481 15.57 9.05 -14.18
C CYS A 481 15.39 7.60 -14.64
N ARG A 482 14.61 7.40 -15.70
CA ARG A 482 14.36 6.08 -16.32
C ARG A 482 15.37 5.69 -17.40
N VAL A 483 16.47 6.45 -17.54
CA VAL A 483 17.47 6.22 -18.59
C VAL A 483 18.40 5.08 -18.17
N SER A 484 18.03 3.86 -18.59
CA SER A 484 18.81 2.65 -18.36
C SER A 484 19.21 2.47 -16.89
N PRO A 485 18.26 2.43 -15.94
CA PRO A 485 18.56 2.19 -14.53
C PRO A 485 19.29 0.85 -14.37
N ARG A 486 20.14 0.73 -13.33
CA ARG A 486 20.85 -0.53 -13.06
C ARG A 486 19.89 -1.52 -12.41
N SER A 487 19.05 -1.07 -11.50
CA SER A 487 18.00 -1.88 -10.87
C SER A 487 16.71 -1.06 -10.77
N GLY A 488 15.57 -1.73 -10.56
CA GLY A 488 14.27 -1.06 -10.47
C GLY A 488 13.87 -0.30 -11.74
N ASP A 489 13.03 0.71 -11.55
CA ASP A 489 12.45 1.55 -12.59
C ASP A 489 13.21 2.88 -12.77
N THR A 490 13.99 3.31 -11.77
CA THR A 490 14.67 4.62 -11.76
C THR A 490 16.11 4.54 -11.28
N CYS A 491 16.93 5.54 -11.64
CA CYS A 491 18.28 5.76 -11.13
C CYS A 491 18.49 7.28 -10.89
N LEU A 492 19.54 7.65 -10.15
CA LEU A 492 19.89 9.06 -9.98
C LEU A 492 20.64 9.57 -11.19
N LYS A 493 20.22 10.71 -11.75
CA LYS A 493 20.94 11.42 -12.81
C LYS A 493 21.37 12.79 -12.31
N PHE A 494 22.61 13.15 -12.60
CA PHE A 494 23.18 14.46 -12.34
C PHE A 494 23.67 15.09 -13.64
N THR A 495 23.27 16.33 -13.91
CA THR A 495 23.73 17.09 -15.07
C THR A 495 24.45 18.35 -14.59
N TYR A 496 25.72 18.50 -14.96
CA TYR A 496 26.53 19.63 -14.54
C TYR A 496 27.03 20.43 -15.75
N ALA A 497 26.52 21.66 -15.89
CA ALA A 497 26.75 22.49 -17.08
C ALA A 497 28.09 23.24 -17.07
N ASN A 498 28.73 23.40 -15.90
CA ASN A 498 29.90 24.27 -15.78
C ASN A 498 31.23 23.52 -15.98
N PRO A 499 32.01 23.84 -17.02
CA PRO A 499 33.19 23.06 -17.37
C PRO A 499 34.40 23.32 -16.47
N GLY A 500 34.43 24.41 -15.70
CA GLY A 500 35.66 24.94 -15.09
C GLY A 500 35.77 24.81 -13.58
N ARG A 501 34.66 24.54 -12.87
CA ARG A 501 34.60 24.56 -11.41
C ARG A 501 34.33 23.17 -10.86
N TRP A 502 34.65 22.99 -9.57
CA TRP A 502 34.33 21.74 -8.89
C TRP A 502 32.91 21.80 -8.33
N VAL A 503 32.28 20.64 -8.21
CA VAL A 503 30.92 20.47 -7.69
C VAL A 503 30.81 19.15 -6.94
N GLY A 504 29.83 19.03 -6.05
CA GLY A 504 29.52 17.75 -5.41
C GLY A 504 28.21 17.78 -4.63
N VAL A 505 27.76 16.60 -4.21
CA VAL A 505 26.56 16.40 -3.41
C VAL A 505 26.86 15.44 -2.26
N VAL A 506 26.31 15.72 -1.09
CA VAL A 506 26.40 14.90 0.12
C VAL A 506 25.00 14.48 0.55
N TRP A 507 24.84 13.19 0.86
CA TRP A 507 23.66 12.64 1.51
C TRP A 507 23.80 12.83 3.02
N GLN A 508 22.97 13.69 3.60
CA GLN A 508 23.08 14.13 4.99
C GLN A 508 21.86 13.75 5.84
N HIS A 509 22.13 13.58 7.14
CA HIS A 509 21.11 13.53 8.18
C HIS A 509 21.56 14.33 9.43
N PRO A 510 20.75 15.27 9.92
CA PRO A 510 19.52 15.79 9.30
C PRO A 510 19.78 16.46 7.94
N VAL A 511 18.71 16.73 7.19
CA VAL A 511 18.76 17.45 5.91
C VAL A 511 19.43 18.82 6.13
N ASN A 512 20.35 19.19 5.22
CA ASN A 512 21.13 20.42 5.23
C ASN A 512 22.05 20.61 6.45
N ASP A 513 22.35 19.57 7.23
CA ASP A 513 23.16 19.70 8.43
C ASP A 513 24.64 19.34 8.21
N TRP A 514 25.52 20.29 8.56
CA TRP A 514 26.98 20.16 8.49
C TRP A 514 27.62 19.92 9.87
N GLY A 515 26.91 19.22 10.76
CA GLY A 515 27.41 18.82 12.08
C GLY A 515 26.97 19.69 13.24
N ASP A 516 26.02 20.61 13.02
CA ASP A 516 25.56 21.55 14.05
C ASP A 516 24.36 20.97 14.83
N LEU A 517 23.57 20.09 14.20
CA LEU A 517 22.42 19.42 14.81
C LEU A 517 22.73 17.95 15.19
N PRO A 518 22.11 17.44 16.28
CA PRO A 518 22.18 16.02 16.59
C PRO A 518 21.55 15.19 15.46
N GLY A 519 22.06 13.97 15.29
CA GLY A 519 21.56 13.01 14.31
C GLY A 519 22.69 12.16 13.74
N GLY A 520 22.38 11.47 12.64
CA GLY A 520 23.24 10.43 12.11
C GLY A 520 22.90 9.10 12.78
N PHE A 521 23.52 8.04 12.29
CA PHE A 521 23.19 6.68 12.68
C PHE A 521 24.44 5.88 13.01
N ASP A 522 24.30 4.89 13.89
CA ASP A 522 25.34 3.89 14.12
C ASP A 522 25.22 2.80 13.03
N LEU A 523 26.26 2.67 12.21
CA LEU A 523 26.37 1.65 11.16
C LEU A 523 27.47 0.62 11.48
N THR A 524 27.82 0.49 12.77
CA THR A 524 28.79 -0.50 13.23
C THR A 524 28.36 -1.90 12.81
N GLY A 525 29.27 -2.58 12.12
CA GLY A 525 29.00 -3.86 11.46
C GLY A 525 29.15 -3.79 9.94
N ALA A 526 28.96 -2.60 9.34
CA ALA A 526 29.18 -2.42 7.91
C ALA A 526 30.67 -2.61 7.56
N GLU A 527 30.95 -3.53 6.66
CA GLU A 527 32.30 -3.82 6.19
C GLU A 527 32.66 -2.98 4.96
N LYS A 528 31.64 -2.55 4.19
CA LYS A 528 31.84 -1.80 2.95
C LYS A 528 30.62 -0.95 2.58
N LEU A 529 30.87 0.08 1.78
CA LEU A 529 29.85 0.81 1.03
C LEU A 529 30.02 0.46 -0.45
N THR A 530 28.96 -0.01 -1.10
CA THR A 530 28.93 -0.28 -2.53
C THR A 530 28.01 0.68 -3.25
N PHE A 531 28.32 0.99 -4.50
CA PHE A 531 27.48 1.81 -5.37
C PHE A 531 27.77 1.51 -6.83
N TRP A 532 26.79 1.71 -7.69
CA TRP A 532 26.97 1.67 -9.14
C TRP A 532 27.09 3.07 -9.68
N ALA A 533 28.02 3.26 -10.62
CA ALA A 533 28.19 4.54 -11.30
C ALA A 533 28.51 4.34 -12.79
N ARG A 534 28.01 5.25 -13.61
CA ARG A 534 28.40 5.45 -15.01
C ARG A 534 28.33 6.95 -15.35
N SER A 535 28.89 7.34 -16.48
CA SER A 535 28.69 8.67 -17.05
C SER A 535 28.22 8.57 -18.49
N GLU A 536 27.53 9.59 -18.98
CA GLU A 536 27.01 9.58 -20.35
C GLU A 536 28.13 9.55 -21.39
N GLN A 537 29.20 10.33 -21.18
CA GLN A 537 30.28 10.46 -22.14
C GLN A 537 31.50 9.58 -21.84
N GLY A 538 31.70 9.15 -20.59
CA GLY A 538 32.88 8.42 -20.15
C GLY A 538 34.15 9.26 -20.04
N GLY A 539 35.03 8.88 -19.11
CA GLY A 539 36.36 9.45 -18.94
C GLY A 539 36.52 10.49 -17.83
N GLU A 540 35.41 10.94 -17.24
CA GLU A 540 35.35 11.81 -16.08
C GLU A 540 36.02 11.16 -14.87
N LYS A 541 36.67 11.98 -14.03
CA LYS A 541 37.24 11.54 -12.75
C LYS A 541 36.39 12.06 -11.62
N VAL A 542 35.73 11.16 -10.91
CA VAL A 542 34.86 11.48 -9.79
C VAL A 542 35.46 10.93 -8.51
N ASP A 543 35.44 11.72 -7.44
CA ASP A 543 35.77 11.29 -6.10
C ASP A 543 34.48 10.87 -5.41
N PHE A 544 34.52 9.77 -4.65
CA PHE A 544 33.40 9.27 -3.87
C PHE A 544 33.83 9.06 -2.42
N GLY A 545 32.92 9.21 -1.46
CA GLY A 545 33.25 8.96 -0.07
C GLY A 545 32.06 8.82 0.87
N VAL A 546 32.40 8.55 2.11
CA VAL A 546 31.53 8.54 3.29
C VAL A 546 32.27 9.26 4.41
N GLY A 547 31.54 10.06 5.19
CA GLY A 547 32.12 10.86 6.24
C GLY A 547 32.89 12.06 5.70
N ILE A 548 32.29 13.25 5.80
CA ILE A 548 32.87 14.53 5.37
C ILE A 548 32.81 15.58 6.48
N ILE A 549 31.96 15.40 7.48
CA ILE A 549 31.80 16.33 8.60
C ILE A 549 32.94 16.09 9.59
N GLU A 550 33.77 17.12 9.78
CA GLU A 550 35.03 17.04 10.52
C GLU A 550 34.84 16.98 12.04
N GLU A 551 35.79 16.36 12.75
CA GLU A 551 35.82 16.17 14.21
C GLU A 551 35.64 17.45 15.05
N GLY A 552 35.89 18.64 14.47
CA GLY A 552 35.73 19.93 15.14
C GLY A 552 34.27 20.39 15.30
N LYS A 553 33.30 19.68 14.71
CA LYS A 553 31.88 19.99 14.80
C LYS A 553 31.24 19.40 16.07
N PRO A 554 30.13 19.99 16.57
CA PRO A 554 29.38 19.42 17.70
C PRO A 554 28.95 17.96 17.47
N HIS A 555 28.57 17.63 16.24
CA HIS A 555 28.15 16.29 15.83
C HIS A 555 28.92 15.87 14.55
N PRO A 556 30.16 15.37 14.68
CA PRO A 556 30.99 15.02 13.52
C PRO A 556 30.65 13.64 12.95
N ASP A 557 31.16 13.31 11.76
CA ASP A 557 31.24 11.90 11.36
C ASP A 557 32.38 11.19 12.11
N THR A 558 32.15 9.95 12.52
CA THR A 558 33.15 9.12 13.22
C THR A 558 34.14 8.44 12.29
N LEU A 559 33.83 8.40 10.99
CA LEU A 559 34.73 7.95 9.95
C LEU A 559 34.97 9.00 8.87
N LYS A 560 36.04 8.78 8.13
CA LYS A 560 36.26 9.33 6.79
C LYS A 560 36.84 8.24 5.90
N SER A 561 36.18 7.93 4.79
CA SER A 561 36.65 6.94 3.81
C SER A 561 36.32 7.39 2.41
N GLU A 562 37.30 7.35 1.51
CA GLU A 562 37.16 7.93 0.17
C GLU A 562 37.82 7.06 -0.90
N LYS A 563 37.26 7.15 -2.10
CA LYS A 563 37.79 6.58 -3.33
C LYS A 563 37.96 7.71 -4.35
N LYS A 564 39.19 8.18 -4.47
CA LYS A 564 39.55 9.32 -5.32
C LYS A 564 39.89 8.91 -6.76
N GLY A 565 39.63 9.82 -7.69
CA GLY A 565 40.01 9.75 -9.09
C GLY A 565 39.38 8.59 -9.85
N VAL A 566 38.15 8.20 -9.50
CA VAL A 566 37.45 7.11 -10.19
C VAL A 566 37.13 7.56 -11.60
N LYS A 567 37.78 6.92 -12.58
CA LYS A 567 37.49 7.14 -13.99
C LYS A 567 36.21 6.39 -14.36
N LEU A 568 35.14 7.12 -14.67
CA LEU A 568 33.87 6.54 -15.09
C LEU A 568 33.90 6.14 -16.57
N GLY A 569 33.10 5.13 -16.91
CA GLY A 569 32.80 4.73 -18.29
C GLY A 569 31.31 4.87 -18.57
N THR A 570 30.91 4.52 -19.78
CA THR A 570 29.51 4.58 -20.23
C THR A 570 28.66 3.43 -19.71
N GLU A 571 29.29 2.32 -19.33
CA GLU A 571 28.62 1.15 -18.77
C GLU A 571 28.57 1.21 -17.24
N TRP A 572 27.49 0.68 -16.67
CA TRP A 572 27.36 0.52 -15.23
C TRP A 572 28.49 -0.33 -14.67
N LYS A 573 29.17 0.22 -13.66
CA LYS A 573 30.19 -0.50 -12.90
C LYS A 573 29.97 -0.31 -11.40
N GLN A 574 30.08 -1.41 -10.67
CA GLN A 574 30.06 -1.37 -9.21
C GLN A 574 31.43 -0.92 -8.67
N TYR A 575 31.38 -0.07 -7.66
CA TYR A 575 32.52 0.41 -6.90
C TYR A 575 32.32 0.11 -5.42
N THR A 576 33.42 0.09 -4.68
CA THR A 576 33.42 -0.25 -3.25
C THR A 576 34.36 0.66 -2.48
N ILE A 577 33.88 1.17 -1.34
CA ILE A 577 34.66 1.83 -0.31
C ILE A 577 34.73 0.89 0.88
N LYS A 578 35.95 0.58 1.34
CA LYS A 578 36.15 -0.31 2.49
C LYS A 578 35.89 0.46 3.79
N LEU A 579 35.13 -0.18 4.68
CA LEU A 579 34.75 0.37 5.99
C LEU A 579 35.19 -0.52 7.16
N GLY A 580 35.47 -1.80 6.91
CA GLY A 580 35.91 -2.74 7.94
C GLY A 580 37.01 -2.19 8.84
N GLY A 581 36.77 -2.24 10.15
CA GLY A 581 37.68 -1.73 11.19
C GLY A 581 37.63 -0.21 11.44
N LYS A 582 36.75 0.54 10.75
CA LYS A 582 36.50 1.96 11.05
C LYS A 582 35.42 2.11 12.13
N ASP A 583 35.44 3.24 12.82
CA ASP A 583 34.38 3.65 13.74
C ASP A 583 33.20 4.21 12.93
N LEU A 584 32.07 3.53 12.99
CA LEU A 584 30.83 3.89 12.30
C LEU A 584 29.73 4.27 13.29
N SER A 585 30.08 4.60 14.54
CA SER A 585 29.11 4.89 15.60
C SER A 585 28.30 6.17 15.37
N GLN A 586 28.76 7.06 14.48
CA GLN A 586 28.02 8.23 14.04
C GLN A 586 28.31 8.54 12.57
N VAL A 587 27.34 8.22 11.69
CA VAL A 587 27.37 8.50 10.25
C VAL A 587 26.25 9.48 9.89
N LYS A 588 26.62 10.74 9.70
CA LYS A 588 25.74 11.84 9.28
C LYS A 588 25.85 12.12 7.80
N SER A 589 27.02 11.92 7.19
CA SER A 589 27.23 12.03 5.75
C SER A 589 27.51 10.66 5.11
N ALA A 590 26.44 9.95 4.77
CA ALA A 590 26.50 8.55 4.37
C ALA A 590 27.15 8.31 3.01
N PHE A 591 26.99 9.24 2.09
CA PHE A 591 27.61 9.18 0.78
C PHE A 591 27.85 10.60 0.27
N TRP A 592 28.96 10.80 -0.41
CA TRP A 592 29.21 12.00 -1.17
C TRP A 592 29.95 11.67 -2.45
N TRP A 593 29.74 12.52 -3.46
CA TRP A 593 30.58 12.54 -4.65
C TRP A 593 31.04 13.96 -4.93
N SER A 594 32.19 14.09 -5.58
CA SER A 594 32.66 15.37 -6.10
C SER A 594 33.41 15.19 -7.42
N LEU A 595 33.28 16.22 -8.27
CA LEU A 595 33.86 16.28 -9.59
C LEU A 595 34.63 17.61 -9.69
N GLY A 596 35.88 17.56 -10.14
CA GLY A 596 36.64 18.76 -10.50
C GLY A 596 36.28 19.27 -11.90
N GLY A 597 36.71 20.49 -12.24
CA GLY A 597 36.48 21.06 -13.58
C GLY A 597 36.99 20.13 -14.68
N HIS A 598 36.11 19.77 -15.62
CA HIS A 598 36.36 18.74 -16.64
C HIS A 598 36.45 19.28 -18.07
N GLY A 599 36.26 20.59 -18.27
CA GLY A 599 36.37 21.26 -19.57
C GLY A 599 35.15 21.10 -20.48
N ARG A 600 34.10 20.40 -20.02
CA ARG A 600 32.82 20.20 -20.72
C ARG A 600 31.68 19.95 -19.72
N GLU A 601 30.44 20.00 -20.20
CA GLU A 601 29.28 19.48 -19.48
C GLU A 601 29.45 17.98 -19.17
N VAL A 602 29.00 17.57 -17.99
CA VAL A 602 29.09 16.19 -17.51
C VAL A 602 27.71 15.69 -17.08
N THR A 603 27.37 14.48 -17.52
CA THR A 603 26.22 13.74 -17.00
C THR A 603 26.68 12.47 -16.29
N LEU A 604 26.31 12.35 -15.02
CA LEU A 604 26.67 11.30 -14.08
C LEU A 604 25.40 10.52 -13.71
N TYR A 605 25.50 9.19 -13.61
CA TYR A 605 24.43 8.35 -13.09
C TYR A 605 24.91 7.53 -11.91
N LEU A 606 24.05 7.41 -10.88
CA LEU A 606 24.28 6.61 -9.68
C LEU A 606 23.10 5.69 -9.41
N ASP A 607 23.39 4.51 -8.88
CA ASP A 607 22.37 3.54 -8.51
C ASP A 607 22.87 2.60 -7.39
N ASP A 608 21.94 1.98 -6.66
CA ASP A 608 22.19 0.96 -5.63
C ASP A 608 23.34 1.30 -4.66
N ILE A 609 23.24 2.44 -3.99
CA ILE A 609 24.20 2.92 -2.98
C ILE A 609 23.84 2.30 -1.62
N ARG A 610 24.67 1.39 -1.10
CA ARG A 610 24.35 0.56 0.07
C ARG A 610 25.53 0.32 0.99
N PHE A 611 25.26 0.35 2.30
CA PHE A 611 26.12 -0.24 3.32
C PHE A 611 25.85 -1.74 3.41
N GLU A 612 26.91 -2.53 3.43
CA GLU A 612 26.90 -4.00 3.52
C GLU A 612 27.78 -4.51 4.66
#